data_AF-A0A0D7AZ36-F1
#
_entry.id   AF-A0A0D7AZ36-F1
#
_cell.length_a   1.000
_cell.length_b   1.000
_cell.length_c   1.000
_cell.angle_alpha   90.00
_cell.angle_beta   90.00
_cell.angle_gamma   90.00
#
_symmetry.space_group_name_H-M   'P 1'
#
loop_
_entity.id
_entity.type
_entity.pdbx_description
1 polymer ?
#
loop_
_entity_poly.entity_id
_entity_poly.type
_entity_poly.pdbx_seq_one_letter_code
_entity_poly.pdbx_strand_id
1 'polypeptide(L)'
;LEEISQYDMFINYIRGEDNSVADALSRLPPDDSVVTDEDPEDCNLPNWKTWLAKHSSNVSAVMAITTDADVLNEIRSGYTTDPFCKKFFESKGPLLTGARIENGLLYVGSRLVVPRTGTV
;
A
#
# COMPACT_ATOMS: atom_id res chain seq x y z
N LEU A 1 -20.35 41.55 2.98
CA LEU A 1 -21.37 41.48 1.91
C LEU A 1 -20.93 42.21 0.64
N GLU A 2 -20.17 43.31 0.74
CA GLU A 2 -19.58 43.96 -0.44
C GLU A 2 -18.69 43.02 -1.27
N GLU A 3 -17.86 42.18 -0.65
CA GLU A 3 -16.94 41.28 -1.39
C GLU A 3 -17.65 40.16 -2.16
N ILE A 4 -18.78 39.66 -1.69
CA ILE A 4 -19.56 38.64 -2.42
C ILE A 4 -20.42 39.24 -3.53
N SER A 5 -20.68 40.55 -3.48
CA SER A 5 -21.50 41.26 -4.48
C SER A 5 -20.79 41.53 -5.80
N GLN A 6 -19.45 41.38 -5.83
CA GLN A 6 -18.65 41.55 -7.05
C GLN A 6 -18.72 40.35 -8.00
N TYR A 7 -19.31 39.23 -7.57
CA TYR A 7 -19.42 38.01 -8.35
C TYR A 7 -20.87 37.76 -8.74
N ASP A 8 -21.10 37.46 -10.03
CA ASP A 8 -22.38 36.95 -10.51
C ASP A 8 -22.46 35.45 -10.23
N MET A 9 -23.05 35.08 -9.09
CA MET A 9 -23.14 33.69 -8.64
C MET A 9 -24.53 33.33 -8.12
N PHE A 10 -24.88 32.05 -8.27
CA PHE A 10 -26.11 31.46 -7.75
C PHE A 10 -25.77 30.36 -6.74
N ILE A 11 -26.38 30.39 -5.57
CA ILE A 11 -26.15 29.39 -4.51
C ILE A 11 -26.93 28.12 -4.87
N ASN A 12 -26.20 27.05 -5.21
CA ASN A 12 -26.76 25.73 -5.50
C ASN A 12 -26.27 24.72 -4.46
N TYR A 13 -27.19 23.96 -3.88
CA TYR A 13 -26.84 22.86 -2.98
C TYR A 13 -26.38 21.64 -3.77
N ILE A 14 -25.20 21.12 -3.44
CA ILE A 14 -24.62 19.91 -4.02
C ILE A 14 -24.68 18.80 -2.97
N ARG A 15 -25.25 17.64 -3.33
CA ARG A 15 -25.35 16.49 -2.41
C ARG A 15 -23.98 15.85 -2.21
N GLY A 16 -23.79 15.18 -1.07
CA GLY A 16 -22.49 14.66 -0.64
C GLY A 16 -21.77 13.75 -1.64
N GLU A 17 -22.49 12.94 -2.43
CA GLU A 17 -21.90 12.10 -3.49
C GLU A 17 -21.24 12.94 -4.58
N ASP A 18 -21.91 14.01 -5.02
CA ASP A 18 -21.43 14.95 -6.03
C ASP A 18 -20.40 15.95 -5.46
N ASN A 19 -20.34 16.12 -4.14
CA ASN A 19 -19.36 16.96 -3.43
C ASN A 19 -18.06 16.20 -3.07
N SER A 20 -17.91 14.95 -3.56
CA SER A 20 -16.80 14.06 -3.21
C SER A 20 -15.42 14.67 -3.47
N VAL A 21 -15.25 15.42 -4.56
CA VAL A 21 -13.96 16.06 -4.89
C VAL A 21 -13.62 17.19 -3.92
N ALA A 22 -14.58 18.08 -3.63
CA ALA A 22 -14.37 19.17 -2.69
C ALA A 22 -14.18 18.64 -1.26
N ASP A 23 -14.92 17.60 -0.86
CA ASP A 23 -14.74 16.91 0.41
C ASP A 23 -13.33 16.30 0.53
N ALA A 24 -12.87 15.58 -0.50
CA ALA A 24 -11.53 14.98 -0.52
C ALA A 24 -10.41 16.05 -0.43
N LEU A 25 -10.52 17.15 -1.18
CA LEU A 25 -9.53 18.23 -1.14
C LEU A 25 -9.56 18.99 0.20
N SER A 26 -10.74 19.16 0.80
CA SER A 26 -10.88 19.82 2.12
C SER A 26 -10.26 19.01 3.27
N ARG A 27 -10.10 17.69 3.08
CA ARG A 27 -9.50 16.78 4.05
C ARG A 27 -7.98 16.71 3.94
N LEU A 28 -7.39 17.33 2.93
CA LEU A 28 -5.93 17.42 2.83
C LEU A 28 -5.42 18.23 4.03
N PRO A 29 -4.25 17.86 4.59
CA PRO A 29 -3.61 18.70 5.59
C PRO A 29 -3.46 20.12 5.01
N PRO A 30 -3.63 21.16 5.83
CA PRO A 30 -3.46 22.53 5.37
C PRO A 30 -2.10 22.67 4.68
N ASP A 31 -2.07 23.30 3.51
CA ASP A 31 -0.81 23.71 2.89
C ASP A 31 -0.14 24.72 3.83
N ASP A 32 1.07 24.41 4.30
CA ASP A 32 1.90 25.22 5.22
C ASP A 32 2.41 26.53 4.56
N SER A 33 1.53 27.31 3.92
CA SER A 33 1.79 28.71 3.61
C SER A 33 1.40 29.65 4.77
N VAL A 34 0.83 29.11 5.85
CA VAL A 34 0.62 29.86 7.09
C VAL A 34 1.62 29.38 8.13
N VAL A 35 2.73 30.10 8.22
CA VAL A 35 3.62 30.08 9.37
C VAL A 35 2.78 30.53 10.57
N THR A 36 2.35 29.60 11.42
CA THR A 36 1.92 29.95 12.77
C THR A 36 3.11 29.73 13.67
N ASP A 37 3.70 30.84 14.14
CA ASP A 37 4.87 30.95 15.01
C ASP A 37 4.63 30.39 16.42
N GLU A 38 4.29 29.11 16.55
CA GLU A 38 4.28 28.43 17.85
C GLU A 38 5.11 27.14 17.77
N ASP A 39 6.43 27.33 17.87
CA ASP A 39 7.43 26.28 18.06
C ASP A 39 7.20 25.57 19.41
N PRO A 40 7.02 24.23 19.45
CA PRO A 40 7.42 23.46 20.61
C PRO A 40 8.90 23.11 20.46
N GLU A 41 9.69 23.67 21.37
CA GLU A 41 11.09 23.36 21.59
C GLU A 41 11.35 21.83 21.67
N ASP A 42 12.60 21.46 21.36
CA ASP A 42 13.21 20.12 21.48
C ASP A 42 12.99 19.10 20.36
N CYS A 43 13.66 19.30 19.22
CA CYS A 43 14.27 18.22 18.43
C CYS A 43 15.46 18.76 17.61
N ASN A 44 16.70 18.38 17.98
CA ASN A 44 17.98 18.76 17.33
C ASN A 44 18.19 18.11 15.93
N LEU A 45 17.12 17.94 15.15
CA LEU A 45 17.13 17.37 13.81
C LEU A 45 16.82 18.47 12.77
N PRO A 46 17.45 18.46 11.59
CA PRO A 46 17.07 19.36 10.51
C PRO A 46 15.57 19.24 10.24
N ASN A 47 14.88 20.38 10.23
CA ASN A 47 13.43 20.54 10.04
C ASN A 47 12.78 19.54 9.06
N TRP A 48 13.40 19.29 7.90
CA TRP A 48 12.86 18.39 6.89
C TRP A 48 12.84 16.90 7.31
N LYS A 49 13.78 16.45 8.16
CA LYS A 49 13.80 15.07 8.68
C LYS A 49 12.75 14.87 9.76
N THR A 50 12.56 15.86 10.62
CA THR A 50 11.51 15.86 11.66
C THR A 50 10.12 15.89 11.03
N TRP A 51 9.95 16.65 9.94
CA TRP A 51 8.75 16.68 9.11
C TRP A 51 8.43 15.31 8.49
N LEU A 52 9.42 14.65 7.88
CA LEU A 52 9.23 13.33 7.28
C LEU A 52 8.84 12.28 8.33
N ALA A 53 9.39 12.38 9.54
CA ALA A 53 9.07 11.46 10.65
C ALA A 53 7.70 11.74 11.27
N LYS A 54 7.26 13.01 11.34
CA LYS A 54 5.97 13.43 11.89
C LYS A 54 4.79 13.17 10.93
N HIS A 55 5.03 13.25 9.63
CA HIS A 55 4.01 13.06 8.58
C HIS A 55 4.13 11.73 7.81
N SER A 56 5.02 10.82 8.22
CA SER A 56 5.16 9.46 7.65
C SER A 56 4.02 8.50 8.00
N SER A 57 2.85 8.97 8.41
CA SER A 57 1.65 8.13 8.36
C SER A 57 1.07 8.19 6.94
N ASN A 58 1.80 7.63 5.98
CA ASN A 58 1.24 7.37 4.67
C ASN A 58 0.05 6.40 4.88
N VAL A 59 -1.17 6.93 4.90
CA VAL A 59 -2.38 6.10 4.85
C VAL A 59 -2.49 5.58 3.43
N SER A 60 -1.75 4.51 3.17
CA SER A 60 -1.81 3.79 1.91
C SER A 60 -2.97 2.81 1.99
N ALA A 61 -3.90 2.88 1.03
CA ALA A 61 -4.95 1.87 0.90
C ALA A 61 -4.29 0.56 0.48
N VAL A 62 -4.05 -0.34 1.44
CA VAL A 62 -3.52 -1.68 1.18
C VAL A 62 -4.69 -2.60 0.83
N MET A 63 -4.88 -2.84 -0.47
CA MET A 63 -5.78 -3.88 -0.94
C MET A 63 -5.05 -5.24 -0.90
N ALA A 64 -5.37 -6.05 0.10
CA ALA A 64 -4.85 -7.42 0.22
C ALA A 64 -5.85 -8.40 -0.40
N ILE A 65 -5.53 -8.92 -1.59
CA ILE A 65 -6.26 -10.06 -2.16
C ILE A 65 -5.70 -11.32 -1.48
N THR A 66 -6.45 -11.87 -0.53
CA THR A 66 -6.06 -13.10 0.17
C THR A 66 -6.68 -14.30 -0.53
N THR A 67 -5.88 -15.31 -0.85
CA THR A 67 -6.39 -16.62 -1.25
C THR A 67 -6.84 -17.39 0.00
N ASP A 68 -7.76 -18.35 -0.18
CA ASP A 68 -8.19 -19.26 0.88
C ASP A 68 -6.98 -19.91 1.58
N ALA A 69 -7.02 -19.95 2.91
CA ALA A 69 -5.96 -20.50 3.75
C ALA A 69 -5.74 -21.99 3.45
N ASP A 70 -6.79 -22.72 3.10
CA ASP A 70 -6.70 -24.15 2.78
C ASP A 70 -5.89 -24.39 1.50
N VAL A 71 -6.14 -23.57 0.46
CA VAL A 71 -5.38 -23.62 -0.80
C VAL A 71 -3.91 -23.28 -0.57
N LEU A 72 -3.62 -22.29 0.27
CA LEU A 72 -2.22 -21.93 0.59
C LEU A 72 -1.50 -23.04 1.36
N ASN A 73 -2.20 -23.72 2.26
CA ASN A 73 -1.66 -24.87 2.99
C ASN A 73 -1.44 -26.06 2.06
N GLU A 74 -2.33 -26.28 1.10
CA GLU A 74 -2.17 -27.31 0.07
C GLU A 74 -0.92 -27.04 -0.77
N ILE A 75 -0.75 -25.82 -1.28
CA ILE A 75 0.44 -25.40 -2.06
C ILE A 75 1.73 -25.61 -1.23
N ARG A 76 1.72 -25.20 0.05
CA ARG A 76 2.88 -25.38 0.94
C ARG A 76 3.24 -26.84 1.15
N SER A 77 2.25 -27.70 1.38
CA SER A 77 2.47 -29.14 1.50
C SER A 77 2.94 -29.77 0.17
N GLY A 78 2.45 -29.22 -0.95
CA GLY A 78 2.85 -29.58 -2.30
C GLY A 78 4.33 -29.38 -2.57
N TYR A 79 4.96 -28.32 -2.04
CA TYR A 79 6.40 -28.10 -2.21
C TYR A 79 7.25 -29.25 -1.64
N THR A 80 6.77 -29.91 -0.59
CA THR A 80 7.44 -31.06 0.03
C THR A 80 7.08 -32.39 -0.61
N THR A 81 6.06 -32.44 -1.47
CA THR A 81 5.58 -33.68 -2.09
C THR A 81 6.02 -33.76 -3.55
N ASP A 82 5.91 -32.66 -4.28
CA ASP A 82 6.14 -32.57 -5.70
C ASP A 82 7.63 -32.80 -6.08
N PRO A 83 7.93 -33.72 -7.01
CA PRO A 83 9.30 -34.04 -7.41
C PRO A 83 10.05 -32.86 -8.04
N PHE A 84 9.34 -31.96 -8.74
CA PHE A 84 9.97 -30.77 -9.32
C PHE A 84 10.37 -29.80 -8.20
N CYS A 85 9.49 -29.52 -7.26
CA CYS A 85 9.78 -28.64 -6.12
C CYS A 85 10.94 -29.17 -5.27
N LYS A 86 10.99 -30.47 -4.96
CA LYS A 86 12.13 -31.10 -4.27
C LYS A 86 13.45 -30.88 -4.99
N LYS A 87 13.49 -31.21 -6.28
CA LYS A 87 14.70 -31.01 -7.11
C LYS A 87 15.06 -29.53 -7.22
N PHE A 88 14.08 -28.64 -7.22
CA PHE A 88 14.32 -27.20 -7.26
C PHE A 88 15.02 -26.71 -5.99
N PHE A 89 14.61 -27.18 -4.81
CA PHE A 89 15.26 -26.84 -3.54
C PHE A 89 16.60 -27.56 -3.31
N GLU A 90 16.73 -28.80 -3.80
CA GLU A 90 17.99 -29.58 -3.70
C GLU A 90 19.06 -29.10 -4.69
N SER A 91 18.65 -28.72 -5.90
CA SER A 91 19.53 -28.05 -6.86
C SER A 91 19.75 -26.60 -6.44
N LYS A 92 20.70 -25.92 -7.09
CA LYS A 92 20.95 -24.48 -6.88
C LYS A 92 19.77 -23.57 -7.31
N GLY A 93 18.53 -24.04 -7.25
CA GLY A 93 17.31 -23.29 -7.55
C GLY A 93 17.16 -21.99 -6.76
N PRO A 94 17.54 -21.91 -5.46
CA PRO A 94 17.58 -20.65 -4.72
C PRO A 94 18.63 -19.64 -5.22
N LEU A 95 19.60 -20.10 -6.03
CA LEU A 95 20.62 -19.26 -6.67
C LEU A 95 20.24 -18.86 -8.10
N LEU A 96 19.08 -19.30 -8.61
CA LEU A 96 18.55 -18.79 -9.88
C LEU A 96 18.19 -17.32 -9.71
N THR A 97 18.79 -16.45 -10.50
CA THR A 97 18.44 -15.04 -10.58
C THR A 97 16.93 -14.91 -10.85
N GLY A 98 16.18 -14.43 -9.86
CA GLY A 98 14.73 -14.25 -9.94
C GLY A 98 13.90 -15.28 -9.17
N ALA A 99 14.50 -16.35 -8.62
CA ALA A 99 13.81 -17.22 -7.68
C ALA A 99 13.82 -16.60 -6.27
N ARG A 100 12.64 -16.46 -5.66
CA ARG A 100 12.51 -15.96 -4.29
C ARG A 100 11.41 -16.70 -3.53
N ILE A 101 11.55 -16.75 -2.21
CA ILE A 101 10.56 -17.32 -1.32
C ILE A 101 9.97 -16.19 -0.49
N GLU A 102 8.67 -15.98 -0.60
CA GLU A 102 7.94 -14.95 0.15
C GLU A 102 6.78 -15.63 0.91
N ASN A 103 6.70 -15.45 2.22
CA ASN A 103 5.65 -16.06 3.08
C ASN A 103 5.52 -17.59 2.93
N GLY A 104 6.64 -18.28 2.63
CA GLY A 104 6.67 -19.73 2.40
C GLY A 104 6.15 -20.15 1.02
N LEU A 105 5.97 -19.21 0.09
CA LEU A 105 5.57 -19.46 -1.30
C LEU A 105 6.75 -19.22 -2.24
N LEU A 106 6.90 -20.10 -3.24
CA LEU A 106 7.98 -20.02 -4.22
C LEU A 106 7.57 -19.17 -5.42
N TYR A 107 8.37 -18.15 -5.72
CA TYR A 107 8.21 -17.30 -6.89
C TYR A 107 9.42 -17.42 -7.82
N VAL A 108 9.15 -17.44 -9.13
CA VAL A 108 10.17 -17.35 -10.18
C VAL A 108 9.83 -16.14 -11.05
N GLY A 109 10.65 -15.09 -10.97
CA GLY A 109 10.30 -13.78 -11.52
C GLY A 109 9.02 -13.27 -10.87
N SER A 110 8.06 -12.75 -11.64
CA SER A 110 6.77 -12.27 -11.10
C SER A 110 5.70 -13.37 -10.93
N ARG A 111 6.05 -14.66 -11.02
CA ARG A 111 5.09 -15.77 -11.08
C ARG A 111 5.19 -16.69 -9.87
N LEU A 112 4.04 -17.06 -9.31
CA LEU A 112 3.92 -18.07 -8.25
C LEU A 112 4.05 -19.48 -8.84
N VAL A 113 4.87 -20.32 -8.21
CA VAL A 113 4.96 -21.75 -8.54
C VAL A 113 3.94 -22.51 -7.71
N VAL A 114 2.97 -23.12 -8.39
CA VAL A 114 1.94 -23.97 -7.79
C VAL A 114 2.32 -25.44 -8.06
N PRO A 115 2.61 -26.23 -7.02
CA PRO A 115 2.86 -27.66 -7.17
C PRO A 115 1.64 -28.38 -7.72
N ARG A 116 1.85 -29.54 -8.34
CA ARG A 116 0.73 -30.42 -8.72
C ARG A 116 0.20 -31.11 -7.46
N THR A 117 -0.67 -30.44 -6.73
CA THR A 117 -1.52 -31.01 -5.69
C THR A 117 -2.94 -31.00 -6.21
N GLY A 118 -3.51 -32.19 -6.40
CA GLY A 118 -4.81 -32.37 -7.02
C GLY A 118 -4.84 -33.58 -7.94
N THR A 119 -5.84 -34.44 -7.77
CA THR A 119 -6.27 -35.41 -8.77
C THR A 119 -6.87 -34.65 -9.94
N VAL A 120 -6.16 -34.62 -11.07
CA VAL A 120 -6.73 -34.23 -12.37
C VAL A 120 -7.61 -35.37 -12.88
#